data_AF-A0A1Y5T341-F1
#
_entry.id   AF-A0A1Y5T341-F1
#
_cell.length_a   1.000
_cell.length_b   1.000
_cell.length_c   1.000
_cell.angle_alpha   90.00
_cell.angle_beta   90.00
_cell.angle_gamma   90.00
#
_symmetry.space_group_name_H-M   'P 1'
#
loop_
_entity.id
_entity.type
_entity.pdbx_description
1 polymer ?
#
loop_
_entity_poly.entity_id
_entity_poly.type
_entity_poly.pdbx_seq_one_letter_code
_entity_poly.pdbx_strand_id
1 'polypeptide(L)' 'MNKDQREIQRKLRILRYAEEIGHVAKACRYFGVGCCLSCR' A
#
# COMPACT_ATOMS: atom_id res chain seq x y z
N MET A 1 -11.21 -15.95 11.86
CA MET A 1 -10.42 -14.80 12.32
C MET A 1 -9.29 -14.56 11.33
N ASN A 2 -9.02 -13.29 10.96
CA ASN A 2 -7.70 -12.83 10.50
C ASN A 2 -7.32 -12.88 9.00
N LYS A 3 -8.25 -12.95 8.03
CA LYS A 3 -7.89 -12.65 6.62
C LYS A 3 -7.82 -11.14 6.41
N ASP A 4 -8.79 -10.42 6.96
CA ASP A 4 -8.92 -8.95 6.87
C ASP A 4 -7.76 -8.25 7.59
N GLN A 5 -7.36 -8.74 8.77
CA GLN A 5 -6.20 -8.22 9.50
C GLN A 5 -4.90 -8.32 8.68
N ARG A 6 -4.69 -9.41 7.94
CA ARG A 6 -3.50 -9.57 7.09
C ARG A 6 -3.52 -8.58 5.92
N GLU A 7 -4.70 -8.33 5.34
CA GLU A 7 -4.88 -7.33 4.29
C GLU A 7 -4.69 -5.90 4.82
N ILE A 8 -5.23 -5.59 6.01
CA ILE A 8 -5.07 -4.30 6.68
C ILE A 8 -3.58 -4.04 7.01
N GLN A 9 -2.89 -5.03 7.56
CA GLN A 9 -1.44 -4.93 7.87
C GLN A 9 -0.59 -4.78 6.60
N ARG A 10 -0.99 -5.39 5.48
CA ARG A 10 -0.33 -5.15 4.18
C ARG A 10 -0.53 -3.71 3.73
N LYS A 11 -1.78 -3.21 3.74
CA LYS A 11 -2.12 -1.83 3.34
C LYS A 11 -1.40 -0.79 4.20
N LEU A 12 -1.36 -0.99 5.52
CA LEU A 12 -0.63 -0.10 6.43
C LEU A 12 0.87 -0.03 6.13
N ARG A 13 1.52 -1.16 5.82
CA ARG A 13 2.94 -1.15 5.44
C ARG A 13 3.19 -0.38 4.15
N ILE A 14 2.31 -0.52 3.16
CA ILE A 14 2.42 0.20 1.89
C ILE A 14 2.24 1.70 2.11
N LEU A 15 1.26 2.11 2.93
CA LEU A 15 1.02 3.51 3.28
C LEU A 15 2.23 4.13 3.99
N ARG A 16 2.79 3.45 5.00
CA ARG A 16 3.97 3.96 5.73
C ARG A 16 5.19 4.09 4.82
N TYR A 17 5.42 3.11 3.95
CA TYR A 17 6.51 3.16 2.97
C TYR A 17 6.28 4.28 1.93
N ALA A 18 5.03 4.50 1.53
CA ALA A 18 4.67 5.59 0.63
C ALA A 18 4.88 6.97 1.28
N GLU A 19 4.54 7.14 2.55
CA GLU A 19 4.80 8.37 3.31
C GLU A 19 6.29 8.63 3.49
N GLU A 20 7.10 7.60 3.78
CA GLU A 20 8.56 7.73 3.92
C GLU A 20 9.24 8.20 2.63
N ILE A 21 8.75 7.75 1.47
CA ILE A 21 9.30 8.11 0.15
C ILE A 21 8.62 9.36 -0.43
N GLY A 22 7.49 9.79 0.16
CA GLY A 22 6.63 10.84 -0.37
C GLY A 22 6.00 10.52 -1.73
N HIS A 23 6.03 9.26 -2.17
CA HIS A 23 5.54 8.84 -3.48
C HIS A 23 4.78 7.51 -3.43
N VAL A 24 3.46 7.60 -3.32
CA VAL A 24 2.54 6.46 -3.28
C VAL A 24 2.64 5.58 -4.53
N ALA A 25 2.77 6.19 -5.72
CA ALA A 25 2.88 5.43 -6.97
C ALA A 25 4.14 4.55 -7.04
N LYS A 26 5.28 5.00 -6.48
CA LYS A 26 6.50 4.20 -6.41
C LYS A 26 6.34 3.04 -5.43
N ALA A 27 5.75 3.30 -4.25
CA ALA A 27 5.46 2.26 -3.27
C ALA A 27 4.50 1.19 -3.81
N CYS A 28 3.43 1.58 -4.51
CA CYS A 28 2.49 0.65 -5.13
C CYS A 28 3.14 -0.21 -6.22
N ARG A 29 4.02 0.37 -7.06
CA ARG A 29 4.80 -0.42 -8.03
C ARG A 29 5.76 -1.39 -7.36
N TYR A 30 6.44 -0.97 -6.29
CA TYR A 30 7.41 -1.80 -5.56
C TYR A 30 6.74 -3.00 -4.89
N PHE A 31 5.56 -2.81 -4.29
CA PHE A 31 4.80 -3.87 -3.64
C PHE A 31 3.92 -4.69 -4.61
N GLY A 32 3.87 -4.34 -5.89
CA GLY A 32 3.03 -5.02 -6.89
C GLY A 32 1.53 -4.90 -6.59
N VAL A 33 1.13 -3.84 -5.88
CA VAL A 33 -0.27 -3.60 -5.52
C VAL A 33 -0.90 -3.00 -6.76
N GLY A 34 -1.64 -3.82 -7.51
CA GLY A 34 -2.28 -3.42 -8.76
C GLY A 34 -2.98 -2.08 -8.59
N CYS A 35 -2.54 -1.09 -9.38
CA CYS A 35 -2.90 0.32 -9.29
C CYS A 35 -4.31 0.53 -8.75
N CYS A 36 -4.43 0.96 -7.49
CA CYS A 36 -5.64 1.61 -7.05
C CYS A 36 -5.83 2.85 -7.92
N LEU A 37 -6.86 2.85 -8.77
CA LEU A 37 -7.37 4.02 -9.49
C LEU A 37 -7.73 5.20 -8.55
N SER A 38 -7.64 5.04 -7.23
CA SER A 38 -7.99 6.02 -6.21
C SER A 38 -6.79 6.85 -5.70
N CYS A 39 -5.63 6.84 -6.35
CA CYS A 39 -4.53 7.78 -6.07
C CYS A 39 -4.65 9.10 -6.86
N ARG A 40 -5.88 9.51 -7.21
CA ARG A 40 -6.19 10.88 -7.61
C ARG A 40 -7.01 11.54 -6.51
#